data_AF-A0A813FL79-F1
#
_entry.id   AF-A0A813FL79-F1
#
_cell.length_a   1.000
_cell.length_b   1.000
_cell.length_c   1.000
_cell.angle_alpha   90.00
_cell.angle_beta   90.00
_cell.angle_gamma   90.00
#
_symmetry.space_group_name_H-M   'P 1'
#
loop_
_entity.id
_entity.type
_entity.pdbx_description
1 polymer ?
#
loop_
_entity_poly.entity_id
_entity_poly.type
_entity_poly.pdbx_seq_one_letter_code
_entity_poly.pdbx_strand_id
1 'polypeptide(L)'
;MIDQTSLGHKFLFQEFGVSPKIGWQIDPFGHSATQAALLSAEAGFVGLFFGRIDFQDLAIRVNESKAEFVWRASPSLGPSAQVFTGLTGSYQGNYGPPSGFNWDIFSSDEPIQDNPALENYNVKSRIDDFVTQALWQAEHTRGENIMMTMGSDFQYQAANNWFSNLDKLIHYVNLDGRINAFYSTPETYVAAKAGSENVSWPLKTDDFFPYADGPHQFWTGYFISRPNLKAGFRPNSHFYNSVIIKLHQITYTYQLYKLIKLETSVIYNCLFVVVSICIFYSTRTLPGHGARCQWLLSGQASKNTLIQRTNNMAKDNKPTTTQPINSNVVSGVFGCLWSCCFWWFGYFGCLLWLFLVCFAALSGGQADQLFEWPVCKPRAGAFGRGHGLNSATAATTTITTLATIATTATA
;
A
#
# COMPACT_ATOMS: atom_id res chain seq x y z
N MET A 1 11.34 -10.33 9.47
CA MET A 1 10.29 -9.86 10.40
C MET A 1 9.31 -8.95 9.67
N ILE A 2 9.76 -7.83 9.10
CA ILE A 2 8.90 -6.93 8.31
C ILE A 2 8.22 -7.66 7.13
N ASP A 3 8.96 -8.46 6.36
CA ASP A 3 8.42 -9.13 5.17
C ASP A 3 7.19 -10.01 5.48
N GLN A 4 7.28 -10.86 6.52
CA GLN A 4 6.17 -11.74 6.89
C GLN A 4 4.98 -10.97 7.49
N THR A 5 5.24 -9.91 8.28
CA THR A 5 4.18 -9.04 8.81
C THR A 5 3.46 -8.33 7.65
N SER A 6 4.23 -7.79 6.70
CA SER A 6 3.72 -7.07 5.54
C SER A 6 2.90 -7.98 4.63
N LEU A 7 3.34 -9.23 4.43
CA LEU A 7 2.59 -10.23 3.67
C LEU A 7 1.23 -10.51 4.31
N GLY A 8 1.20 -10.77 5.62
CA GLY A 8 -0.05 -11.02 6.35
C GLY A 8 -0.98 -9.81 6.35
N HIS A 9 -0.46 -8.61 6.65
CA HIS A 9 -1.26 -7.39 6.65
C HIS A 9 -1.80 -7.03 5.27
N LYS A 10 -1.01 -7.23 4.21
CA LYS A 10 -1.46 -7.00 2.83
C LYS A 10 -2.64 -7.92 2.51
N PHE A 11 -2.53 -9.21 2.85
CA PHE A 11 -3.62 -10.16 2.66
C PHE A 11 -4.88 -9.72 3.44
N LEU A 12 -4.75 -9.43 4.73
CA LEU A 12 -5.88 -9.00 5.57
C LEU A 12 -6.57 -7.74 5.03
N PHE A 13 -5.78 -6.77 4.56
CA PHE A 13 -6.32 -5.55 4.00
C PHE A 13 -7.02 -5.79 2.65
N GLN A 14 -6.47 -6.63 1.80
CA GLN A 14 -7.05 -6.92 0.47
C GLN A 14 -8.35 -7.73 0.57
N GLU A 15 -8.40 -8.72 1.46
CA GLU A 15 -9.55 -9.61 1.58
C GLU A 15 -10.65 -9.07 2.49
N PHE A 16 -10.27 -8.38 3.57
CA PHE A 16 -11.21 -7.97 4.62
C PHE A 16 -11.25 -6.46 4.87
N GLY A 17 -10.37 -5.68 4.24
CA GLY A 17 -10.27 -4.23 4.49
C GLY A 17 -9.74 -3.87 5.88
N VAL A 18 -9.14 -4.82 6.60
CA VAL A 18 -8.69 -4.62 7.99
C VAL A 18 -7.17 -4.42 8.08
N SER A 19 -6.76 -3.59 9.04
CA SER A 19 -5.35 -3.36 9.38
C SER A 19 -5.19 -3.53 10.89
N PRO A 20 -4.66 -4.67 11.37
CA PRO A 20 -4.52 -4.95 12.80
C PRO A 20 -3.77 -3.84 13.54
N LYS A 21 -4.20 -3.54 14.77
CA LYS A 21 -3.60 -2.51 15.64
C LYS A 21 -2.93 -3.06 16.89
N ILE A 22 -3.01 -4.37 17.10
CA ILE A 22 -2.47 -5.04 18.28
C ILE A 22 -1.48 -6.11 17.88
N GLY A 23 -0.29 -6.07 18.46
CA GLY A 23 0.68 -7.16 18.40
C GLY A 23 0.30 -8.26 19.39
N TRP A 24 0.20 -9.50 18.91
CA TRP A 24 -0.06 -10.68 19.75
C TRP A 24 1.14 -11.63 19.66
N GLN A 25 1.99 -11.65 20.69
CA GLN A 25 3.28 -12.35 20.74
C GLN A 25 3.32 -13.29 21.95
N ILE A 26 2.33 -14.17 22.06
CA ILE A 26 2.12 -14.98 23.27
C ILE A 26 3.19 -16.05 23.51
N ASP A 27 3.80 -16.59 22.46
CA ASP A 27 4.66 -17.79 22.53
C ASP A 27 6.16 -17.64 22.12
N PRO A 28 6.67 -16.52 21.57
CA PRO A 28 8.12 -16.32 21.44
C PRO A 28 8.85 -16.43 22.80
N PHE A 29 10.02 -17.07 22.80
CA PHE A 29 10.80 -17.35 24.00
C PHE A 29 11.66 -16.16 24.44
N GLY A 30 11.00 -15.10 24.91
CA GLY A 30 11.59 -13.79 25.18
C GLY A 30 11.31 -12.78 24.07
N HIS A 31 11.44 -11.49 24.38
CA HIS A 31 10.94 -10.42 23.51
C HIS A 31 11.96 -9.31 23.28
N SER A 32 12.33 -9.08 22.01
CA SER A 32 13.33 -8.08 21.62
C SER A 32 12.82 -6.64 21.71
N ALA A 33 13.74 -5.70 21.95
CA ALA A 33 13.47 -4.27 21.78
C ALA A 33 12.97 -3.91 20.37
N THR A 34 13.48 -4.60 19.34
CA THR A 34 13.04 -4.46 17.95
C THR A 34 11.55 -4.79 17.76
N GLN A 35 11.03 -5.76 18.51
CA GLN A 35 9.61 -6.13 18.43
C GLN A 35 8.72 -4.97 18.89
N ALA A 36 9.11 -4.29 19.97
CA ALA A 36 8.36 -3.17 20.53
C ALA A 36 8.47 -1.91 19.67
N ALA A 37 9.70 -1.46 19.39
CA ALA A 37 9.91 -0.18 18.71
C ALA A 37 9.54 -0.24 17.22
N LEU A 38 10.05 -1.24 16.49
CA LEU A 38 9.91 -1.28 15.03
C LEU A 38 8.65 -2.04 14.58
N LEU A 39 8.44 -3.23 15.12
CA LEU A 39 7.37 -4.13 14.68
C LEU A 39 6.02 -3.85 15.36
N SER A 40 5.98 -2.92 16.32
CA SER A 40 4.75 -2.49 16.96
C SER A 40 4.58 -0.97 16.83
N ALA A 41 5.37 -0.14 17.51
CA ALA A 41 5.16 1.31 17.51
C ALA A 41 5.27 1.93 16.11
N GLU A 42 6.38 1.73 15.39
CA GLU A 42 6.57 2.25 14.03
C GLU A 42 5.63 1.58 13.00
N ALA A 43 5.17 0.36 13.28
CA ALA A 43 4.17 -0.32 12.47
C ALA A 43 2.75 0.24 12.67
N GLY A 44 2.55 1.16 13.62
CA GLY A 44 1.27 1.78 13.93
C GLY A 44 0.38 0.96 14.86
N PHE A 45 0.96 0.05 15.65
CA PHE A 45 0.24 -0.66 16.70
C PHE A 45 0.07 0.20 17.94
N VAL A 46 -1.10 0.10 18.55
CA VAL A 46 -1.45 0.79 19.80
C VAL A 46 -1.24 -0.08 21.02
N GLY A 47 -1.09 -1.40 20.83
CA GLY A 47 -0.87 -2.36 21.90
C GLY A 47 0.00 -3.55 21.49
N LEU A 48 0.69 -4.15 22.45
CA LEU A 48 1.48 -5.37 22.29
C LEU A 48 1.28 -6.28 23.51
N PHE A 49 0.95 -7.56 23.31
CA PHE A 49 0.77 -8.51 24.41
C PHE A 49 1.61 -9.77 24.21
N PHE A 50 2.14 -10.30 25.31
CA PHE A 50 2.95 -11.52 25.31
C PHE A 50 2.94 -12.27 26.64
N GLY A 51 3.32 -13.55 26.62
CA GLY A 51 3.22 -14.43 27.80
C GLY A 51 4.54 -14.89 28.42
N ARG A 52 5.67 -14.76 27.72
CA ARG A 52 6.94 -15.42 28.12
C ARG A 52 8.04 -14.42 28.50
N ILE A 53 8.19 -14.19 29.80
CA ILE A 53 9.28 -13.41 30.40
C ILE A 53 9.98 -14.22 31.49
N ASP A 54 11.17 -13.77 31.91
CA ASP A 54 11.89 -14.40 33.02
C ASP A 54 10.98 -14.52 34.25
N PHE A 55 10.99 -15.69 34.90
CA PHE A 55 10.10 -15.99 36.02
C PHE A 55 10.31 -15.05 37.22
N GLN A 56 11.51 -14.51 37.42
CA GLN A 56 11.78 -13.53 38.49
C GLN A 56 11.24 -12.16 38.12
N ASP A 57 11.42 -11.73 36.86
CA ASP A 57 10.82 -10.48 36.36
C ASP A 57 9.28 -10.56 36.40
N LEU A 58 8.69 -11.71 36.06
CA LEU A 58 7.25 -11.95 36.23
C LEU A 58 6.82 -11.73 37.69
N ALA A 59 7.49 -12.37 38.64
CA ALA A 59 7.15 -12.25 40.05
C ALA A 59 7.24 -10.80 40.55
N ILE A 60 8.28 -10.06 40.16
CA ILE A 60 8.45 -8.64 40.48
C ILE A 60 7.31 -7.81 39.88
N ARG A 61 7.00 -8.03 38.59
CA ARG A 61 5.96 -7.27 37.89
C ARG A 61 4.57 -7.52 38.44
N VAL A 62 4.25 -8.75 38.81
CA VAL A 62 3.00 -9.08 39.48
C VAL A 62 2.94 -8.33 40.81
N ASN A 63 3.93 -8.54 41.68
CA ASN A 63 3.97 -7.93 43.03
C ASN A 63 3.94 -6.39 43.02
N GLU A 64 4.49 -5.75 41.98
CA GLU A 64 4.55 -4.29 41.86
C GLU A 64 3.46 -3.69 40.94
N SER A 65 2.50 -4.50 40.47
CA SER A 65 1.48 -4.09 39.50
C SER A 65 2.09 -3.41 38.26
N LYS A 66 3.13 -4.03 37.68
CA LYS A 66 3.88 -3.62 36.48
C LYS A 66 3.78 -4.65 35.35
N ALA A 67 2.77 -5.51 35.38
CA ALA A 67 2.44 -6.43 34.30
C ALA A 67 1.98 -5.68 33.02
N GLU A 68 1.59 -4.41 33.16
CA GLU A 68 1.26 -3.50 32.07
C GLU A 68 2.13 -2.25 32.15
N PHE A 69 2.63 -1.80 31.00
CA PHE A 69 3.64 -0.75 30.94
C PHE A 69 3.68 -0.09 29.56
N VAL A 70 4.29 1.09 29.49
CA VAL A 70 4.69 1.71 28.23
C VAL A 70 6.10 1.24 27.90
N TRP A 71 6.24 0.53 26.78
CA TRP A 71 7.52 0.01 26.33
C TRP A 71 8.17 0.97 25.34
N ARG A 72 9.23 1.65 25.79
CA ARG A 72 10.04 2.59 25.01
C ARG A 72 11.40 1.99 24.72
N ALA A 73 11.42 1.02 23.79
CA ALA A 73 12.57 0.14 23.60
C ALA A 73 13.70 0.72 22.74
N SER A 74 13.45 1.82 22.02
CA SER A 74 14.44 2.45 21.13
C SER A 74 15.09 3.66 21.80
N PRO A 75 16.41 3.62 22.11
CA PRO A 75 17.12 4.78 22.64
C PRO A 75 17.16 5.96 21.67
N SER A 76 17.13 5.72 20.35
CA SER A 76 17.22 6.76 19.33
C SER A 76 15.88 7.45 19.05
N LEU A 77 14.78 6.71 19.07
CA LEU A 77 13.44 7.23 18.80
C LEU A 77 12.73 7.70 20.08
N GLY A 78 13.07 7.11 21.23
CA GLY A 78 12.51 7.50 22.51
C GLY A 78 10.98 7.45 22.50
N PRO A 79 10.28 8.49 23.03
CA PRO A 79 8.83 8.51 23.11
C PRO A 79 8.08 8.38 21.77
N SER A 80 8.71 8.67 20.61
CA SER A 80 8.03 8.58 19.32
C SER A 80 7.75 7.14 18.89
N ALA A 81 8.53 6.17 19.41
CA ALA A 81 8.39 4.75 19.11
C ALA A 81 8.15 3.93 20.38
N GLN A 82 7.15 4.34 21.16
CA GLN A 82 6.69 3.61 22.35
C GLN A 82 5.33 2.97 22.11
N VAL A 83 5.07 1.83 22.76
CA VAL A 83 3.81 1.08 22.63
C VAL A 83 3.31 0.66 24.01
N PHE A 84 1.99 0.66 24.21
CA PHE A 84 1.40 0.09 25.41
C PHE A 84 1.55 -1.44 25.35
N THR A 85 1.99 -2.04 26.45
CA THR A 85 2.34 -3.45 26.50
C THR A 85 1.78 -4.10 27.76
N GLY A 86 1.28 -5.33 27.63
CA GLY A 86 0.79 -6.11 28.76
C GLY A 86 1.18 -7.60 28.70
N LEU A 87 1.26 -8.23 29.86
CA LEU A 87 1.42 -9.68 29.96
C LEU A 87 0.08 -10.42 29.75
N THR A 88 0.12 -11.61 29.17
CA THR A 88 -1.05 -12.51 29.00
C THR A 88 -1.13 -13.57 30.11
N GLY A 89 -2.11 -14.49 30.02
CA GLY A 89 -2.17 -15.69 30.85
C GLY A 89 -2.48 -15.42 32.32
N SER A 90 -3.36 -14.44 32.57
CA SER A 90 -3.73 -14.01 33.92
C SER A 90 -2.51 -13.73 34.81
N TYR A 91 -1.41 -13.25 34.24
CA TYR A 91 -0.12 -13.00 34.90
C TYR A 91 0.51 -14.18 35.65
N GLN A 92 0.10 -15.41 35.34
CA GLN A 92 0.70 -16.63 35.88
C GLN A 92 1.78 -17.20 34.94
N GLY A 93 2.13 -16.43 33.90
CA GLY A 93 2.93 -16.89 32.78
C GLY A 93 2.08 -17.61 31.74
N ASN A 94 2.56 -17.64 30.49
CA ASN A 94 1.87 -18.28 29.36
C ASN A 94 0.64 -17.47 28.86
N TYR A 95 -0.30 -18.13 28.18
CA TYR A 95 -1.46 -17.49 27.51
C TYR A 95 -2.77 -18.27 27.68
N GLY A 96 -2.82 -19.19 28.65
CA GLY A 96 -3.99 -20.01 28.94
C GLY A 96 -5.13 -19.25 29.64
N PRO A 97 -6.31 -19.88 29.76
CA PRO A 97 -7.38 -19.39 30.63
C PRO A 97 -6.99 -19.50 32.11
N PRO A 98 -7.75 -18.84 33.01
CA PRO A 98 -7.66 -19.13 34.45
C PRO A 98 -7.78 -20.63 34.73
N SER A 99 -7.13 -21.10 35.80
CA SER A 99 -7.08 -22.52 36.14
C SER A 99 -8.50 -23.07 36.34
N GLY A 100 -8.79 -24.20 35.70
CA GLY A 100 -10.09 -24.84 35.75
C GLY A 100 -11.11 -24.33 34.73
N PHE A 101 -10.77 -23.37 33.85
CA PHE A 101 -11.67 -22.77 32.85
C PHE A 101 -11.29 -23.10 31.40
N ASN A 102 -10.69 -24.25 31.14
CA ASN A 102 -10.42 -24.74 29.80
C ASN A 102 -11.55 -25.67 29.32
N TRP A 103 -12.29 -25.31 28.27
CA TRP A 103 -13.43 -26.12 27.79
C TRP A 103 -13.22 -26.71 26.40
N ASP A 104 -11.97 -26.97 26.02
CA ASP A 104 -11.69 -27.69 24.79
C ASP A 104 -12.03 -29.18 24.87
N ILE A 105 -12.10 -29.86 23.72
CA ILE A 105 -12.58 -31.24 23.57
C ILE A 105 -11.76 -32.27 24.36
N PHE A 106 -10.48 -31.96 24.65
CA PHE A 106 -9.58 -32.82 25.41
C PHE A 106 -9.36 -32.33 26.85
N SER A 107 -10.06 -31.28 27.26
CA SER A 107 -9.98 -30.77 28.62
C SER A 107 -10.75 -31.67 29.59
N SER A 108 -10.23 -31.80 30.80
CA SER A 108 -10.91 -32.43 31.94
C SER A 108 -11.58 -31.43 32.87
N ASP A 109 -11.46 -30.13 32.59
CA ASP A 109 -12.05 -29.10 33.45
C ASP A 109 -13.59 -29.16 33.37
N GLU A 110 -14.23 -28.95 34.52
CA GLU A 110 -15.68 -29.03 34.61
C GLU A 110 -16.37 -27.90 33.82
N PRO A 111 -17.34 -28.22 32.94
CA PRO A 111 -18.20 -27.21 32.35
C PRO A 111 -19.16 -26.64 33.40
N ILE A 112 -19.78 -25.51 33.09
CA ILE A 112 -20.84 -24.92 33.90
C ILE A 112 -22.14 -25.69 33.63
N GLN A 113 -22.59 -26.42 34.65
CA GLN A 113 -23.87 -27.11 34.68
C GLN A 113 -24.88 -26.27 35.47
N ASP A 114 -25.87 -25.76 34.74
CA ASP A 114 -26.87 -24.81 35.19
C ASP A 114 -28.28 -25.41 35.28
N ASN A 115 -28.45 -26.70 34.98
CA ASN A 115 -29.71 -27.39 35.19
C ASN A 115 -29.83 -27.87 36.65
N PRO A 116 -30.73 -27.29 37.47
CA PRO A 116 -30.86 -27.66 38.89
C PRO A 116 -31.42 -29.08 39.11
N ALA A 117 -31.93 -29.74 38.07
CA ALA A 117 -32.40 -31.12 38.13
C ALA A 117 -31.29 -32.17 37.95
N LEU A 118 -30.07 -31.75 37.59
CA LEU A 118 -28.92 -32.64 37.43
C LEU A 118 -28.05 -32.63 38.70
N GLU A 119 -27.54 -33.80 39.09
CA GLU A 119 -26.74 -33.97 40.32
C GLU A 119 -25.44 -33.15 40.32
N ASN A 120 -24.92 -32.82 39.14
CA ASN A 120 -23.69 -32.05 38.95
C ASN A 120 -23.93 -30.54 38.76
N TYR A 121 -25.05 -29.99 39.22
CA TYR A 121 -25.27 -28.53 39.24
C TYR A 121 -24.16 -27.82 40.01
N ASN A 122 -23.44 -26.89 39.35
CA ASN A 122 -22.21 -26.31 39.91
C ASN A 122 -22.08 -24.78 39.73
N VAL A 123 -23.15 -24.07 39.34
CA VAL A 123 -23.09 -22.62 39.06
C VAL A 123 -22.40 -21.84 40.18
N LYS A 124 -22.85 -21.98 41.43
CA LYS A 124 -22.31 -21.17 42.54
C LYS A 124 -20.80 -21.35 42.70
N SER A 125 -20.29 -22.57 42.73
CA SER A 125 -18.85 -22.83 42.91
C SER A 125 -18.04 -22.30 41.72
N ARG A 126 -18.51 -22.55 40.48
CA ARG A 126 -17.85 -22.07 39.27
C ARG A 126 -17.74 -20.55 39.21
N ILE A 127 -18.76 -19.82 39.67
CA ILE A 127 -18.74 -18.36 39.72
C ILE A 127 -17.84 -17.86 40.84
N ASP A 128 -17.87 -18.48 42.03
CA ASP A 128 -16.96 -18.13 43.12
C ASP A 128 -15.48 -18.32 42.73
N ASP A 129 -15.15 -19.40 42.02
CA ASP A 129 -13.80 -19.68 41.53
C ASP A 129 -13.34 -18.63 40.50
N PHE A 130 -14.24 -18.27 39.56
CA PHE A 130 -13.92 -17.26 38.54
C PHE A 130 -13.72 -15.88 39.15
N VAL A 131 -14.64 -15.45 40.03
CA VAL A 131 -14.54 -14.16 40.71
C VAL A 131 -13.27 -14.07 41.55
N THR A 132 -12.90 -15.15 42.25
CA THR A 132 -11.66 -15.19 43.03
C THR A 132 -10.43 -14.96 42.14
N GLN A 133 -10.34 -15.64 40.99
CA GLN A 133 -9.22 -15.49 40.05
C GLN A 133 -9.22 -14.11 39.37
N ALA A 134 -10.41 -13.57 39.05
CA ALA A 134 -10.56 -12.22 38.50
C ALA A 134 -10.08 -11.14 39.47
N LEU A 135 -10.52 -11.22 40.74
CA LEU A 135 -10.10 -10.28 41.77
C LEU A 135 -8.60 -10.37 42.04
N TRP A 136 -8.04 -11.59 42.05
CA TRP A 136 -6.59 -11.76 42.15
C TRP A 136 -5.86 -11.07 41.00
N GLN A 137 -6.29 -11.24 39.74
CA GLN A 137 -5.65 -10.55 38.63
C GLN A 137 -5.85 -9.03 38.70
N ALA A 138 -7.02 -8.57 39.17
CA ALA A 138 -7.31 -7.15 39.35
C ALA A 138 -6.41 -6.49 40.39
N GLU A 139 -6.09 -7.17 41.50
CA GLU A 139 -5.15 -6.69 42.52
C GLU A 139 -3.74 -6.42 41.99
N HIS A 140 -3.34 -7.08 40.90
CA HIS A 140 -2.03 -6.93 40.26
C HIS A 140 -2.10 -6.11 38.95
N THR A 141 -3.26 -5.50 38.66
CA THR A 141 -3.52 -4.69 37.46
C THR A 141 -3.75 -3.24 37.85
N ARG A 142 -3.28 -2.28 37.04
CA ARG A 142 -3.61 -0.86 37.27
C ARG A 142 -4.92 -0.50 36.59
N GLY A 143 -5.85 0.10 37.33
CA GLY A 143 -7.18 0.46 36.84
C GLY A 143 -8.19 -0.70 36.96
N GLU A 144 -9.38 -0.50 36.42
CA GLU A 144 -10.54 -1.36 36.71
C GLU A 144 -10.80 -2.47 35.69
N ASN A 145 -10.03 -2.50 34.60
CA ASN A 145 -10.19 -3.47 33.52
C ASN A 145 -9.03 -4.46 33.52
N ILE A 146 -9.36 -5.75 33.48
CA ILE A 146 -8.44 -6.88 33.27
C ILE A 146 -8.75 -7.61 31.96
N MET A 147 -7.76 -8.30 31.40
CA MET A 147 -7.92 -9.17 30.23
C MET A 147 -7.62 -10.61 30.62
N MET A 148 -8.57 -11.52 30.35
CA MET A 148 -8.39 -12.96 30.51
C MET A 148 -8.31 -13.62 29.13
N THR A 149 -7.26 -14.40 28.90
CA THR A 149 -7.03 -15.13 27.65
C THR A 149 -7.76 -16.47 27.69
N MET A 150 -8.95 -16.53 27.11
CA MET A 150 -9.79 -17.73 27.15
C MET A 150 -9.45 -18.71 26.03
N GLY A 151 -8.24 -19.26 26.02
CA GLY A 151 -7.80 -20.22 24.99
C GLY A 151 -6.36 -20.67 25.17
N SER A 152 -5.92 -21.61 24.36
CA SER A 152 -4.57 -22.21 24.41
C SER A 152 -4.22 -22.88 23.08
N ASP A 153 -3.16 -23.67 23.05
CA ASP A 153 -2.66 -24.37 21.87
C ASP A 153 -3.74 -25.18 21.16
N PHE A 154 -3.98 -24.84 19.89
CA PHE A 154 -4.93 -25.52 18.99
C PHE A 154 -6.32 -25.72 19.58
N GLN A 155 -6.77 -24.77 20.39
CA GLN A 155 -8.09 -24.79 20.97
C GLN A 155 -9.16 -24.22 20.02
N TYR A 156 -10.41 -24.30 20.47
CA TYR A 156 -11.62 -24.01 19.71
C TYR A 156 -11.91 -25.02 18.57
N GLN A 157 -11.38 -26.24 18.65
CA GLN A 157 -11.69 -27.32 17.69
C GLN A 157 -13.19 -27.62 17.63
N ALA A 158 -13.85 -27.65 18.79
CA ALA A 158 -15.30 -27.59 18.92
C ALA A 158 -15.71 -26.32 19.65
N ALA A 159 -15.67 -25.19 18.93
CA ALA A 159 -15.90 -23.85 19.49
C ALA A 159 -17.19 -23.72 20.31
N ASN A 160 -18.24 -24.49 19.99
CA ASN A 160 -19.50 -24.50 20.75
C ASN A 160 -19.30 -24.85 22.24
N ASN A 161 -18.33 -25.71 22.58
CA ASN A 161 -18.04 -26.04 23.98
C ASN A 161 -17.51 -24.82 24.74
N TRP A 162 -16.64 -24.04 24.10
CA TRP A 162 -16.15 -22.78 24.66
C TRP A 162 -17.26 -21.75 24.78
N PHE A 163 -17.97 -21.45 23.69
CA PHE A 163 -18.99 -20.41 23.68
C PHE A 163 -20.15 -20.71 24.64
N SER A 164 -20.65 -21.94 24.68
CA SER A 164 -21.74 -22.31 25.61
C SER A 164 -21.36 -22.15 27.08
N ASN A 165 -20.11 -22.45 27.47
CA ASN A 165 -19.65 -22.24 28.83
C ASN A 165 -19.35 -20.76 29.13
N LEU A 166 -18.77 -20.03 28.18
CA LEU A 166 -18.52 -18.60 28.31
C LEU A 166 -19.83 -17.80 28.44
N ASP A 167 -20.87 -18.15 27.68
CA ASP A 167 -22.20 -17.52 27.78
C ASP A 167 -22.80 -17.71 29.18
N LYS A 168 -22.76 -18.94 29.72
CA LYS A 168 -23.21 -19.23 31.08
C LYS A 168 -22.38 -18.47 32.11
N LEU A 169 -21.05 -18.48 31.96
CA LEU A 169 -20.14 -17.78 32.85
C LEU A 169 -20.48 -16.29 32.91
N ILE A 170 -20.52 -15.63 31.76
CA ILE A 170 -20.85 -14.20 31.62
C ILE A 170 -22.22 -13.90 32.24
N HIS A 171 -23.23 -14.72 31.92
CA HIS A 171 -24.58 -14.56 32.45
C HIS A 171 -24.60 -14.58 34.00
N TYR A 172 -24.06 -15.64 34.60
CA TYR A 172 -24.14 -15.82 36.05
C TYR A 172 -23.18 -14.92 36.83
N VAL A 173 -22.02 -14.56 36.27
CA VAL A 173 -21.11 -13.56 36.86
C VAL A 173 -21.81 -12.20 36.93
N ASN A 174 -22.47 -11.79 35.84
CA ASN A 174 -23.15 -10.49 35.80
C ASN A 174 -24.43 -10.47 36.67
N LEU A 175 -25.11 -11.60 36.85
CA LEU A 175 -26.20 -11.73 37.83
C LEU A 175 -25.71 -11.67 39.28
N ASP A 176 -24.56 -12.26 39.56
CA ASP A 176 -23.92 -12.20 40.88
C ASP A 176 -23.50 -10.76 41.25
N GLY A 177 -22.96 -10.01 40.27
CA GLY A 177 -22.75 -8.57 40.38
C GLY A 177 -21.49 -8.14 41.13
N ARG A 178 -20.66 -9.06 41.64
CA ARG A 178 -19.34 -8.71 42.23
C ARG A 178 -18.37 -8.14 41.20
N ILE A 179 -18.45 -8.61 39.96
CA ILE A 179 -17.67 -8.13 38.81
C ILE A 179 -18.56 -8.13 37.56
N ASN A 180 -18.11 -7.45 36.50
CA ASN A 180 -18.77 -7.48 35.19
C ASN A 180 -17.87 -8.18 34.17
N ALA A 181 -18.39 -9.22 33.52
CA ALA A 181 -17.72 -10.00 32.49
C ALA A 181 -18.44 -9.86 31.13
N PHE A 182 -17.67 -9.85 30.04
CA PHE A 182 -18.19 -9.76 28.68
C PHE A 182 -17.14 -10.22 27.66
N TYR A 183 -17.59 -10.59 26.46
CA TYR A 183 -16.69 -10.84 25.33
C TYR A 183 -15.98 -9.56 24.91
N SER A 184 -14.67 -9.66 24.70
CA SER A 184 -13.86 -8.52 24.33
C SER A 184 -12.74 -8.91 23.36
N THR A 185 -11.99 -7.91 22.93
CA THR A 185 -10.79 -8.08 22.11
C THR A 185 -9.62 -7.31 22.73
N PRO A 186 -8.36 -7.66 22.44
CA PRO A 186 -7.20 -6.90 22.89
C PRO A 186 -7.25 -5.42 22.47
N GLU A 187 -7.86 -5.10 21.33
CA GLU A 187 -8.01 -3.71 20.88
C GLU A 187 -9.00 -2.93 21.74
N THR A 188 -10.16 -3.52 22.04
CA THR A 188 -11.15 -2.95 22.97
C THR A 188 -10.57 -2.80 24.36
N TYR A 189 -9.76 -3.76 24.81
CA TYR A 189 -9.05 -3.68 26.09
C TYR A 189 -8.10 -2.49 26.13
N VAL A 190 -7.20 -2.32 25.13
CA VAL A 190 -6.29 -1.16 25.09
C VAL A 190 -7.06 0.16 25.05
N ALA A 191 -8.17 0.24 24.32
CA ALA A 191 -9.02 1.43 24.31
C ALA A 191 -9.60 1.75 25.70
N ALA A 192 -10.07 0.75 26.44
CA ALA A 192 -10.55 0.91 27.81
C ALA A 192 -9.44 1.38 28.77
N LYS A 193 -8.23 0.83 28.62
CA LYS A 193 -7.06 1.21 29.43
C LYS A 193 -6.58 2.63 29.12
N ALA A 194 -6.64 3.04 27.85
CA ALA A 194 -6.33 4.40 27.43
C ALA A 194 -7.36 5.43 27.95
N GLY A 195 -8.63 5.03 28.10
CA GLY A 195 -9.70 5.86 28.66
C GLY A 195 -9.73 5.92 30.19
N SER A 196 -8.86 5.18 30.89
CA SER A 196 -8.85 5.14 32.36
C SER A 196 -8.25 6.42 32.95
N GLU A 197 -9.03 7.17 33.73
CA GLU A 197 -8.55 8.38 34.40
C GLU A 197 -7.63 8.06 35.57
N ASN A 198 -6.66 8.94 35.84
CA ASN A 198 -5.73 8.83 36.99
C ASN A 198 -4.86 7.56 37.04
N VAL A 199 -4.74 6.81 35.94
CA VAL A 199 -3.83 5.67 35.84
C VAL A 199 -2.54 6.09 35.15
N SER A 200 -1.40 5.85 35.81
CA SER A 200 -0.07 6.02 35.22
C SER A 200 0.56 4.66 34.93
N TRP A 201 1.25 4.56 33.80
CA TRP A 201 1.89 3.33 33.37
C TRP A 201 3.41 3.37 33.63
N PRO A 202 4.00 2.30 34.19
CA PRO A 202 5.44 2.24 34.37
C PRO A 202 6.15 2.19 33.02
N LEU A 203 7.38 2.70 32.97
CA LEU A 203 8.21 2.71 31.77
C LEU A 203 9.15 1.49 31.74
N LYS A 204 9.29 0.86 30.57
CA LYS A 204 10.29 -0.18 30.27
C LYS A 204 11.11 0.25 29.06
N THR A 205 12.44 0.07 29.06
CA THR A 205 13.33 0.64 28.02
C THR A 205 14.23 -0.35 27.29
N ASP A 206 14.50 -1.51 27.86
CA ASP A 206 15.36 -2.59 27.32
C ASP A 206 14.50 -3.76 26.79
N ASP A 207 15.07 -4.95 26.63
CA ASP A 207 14.40 -6.15 26.12
C ASP A 207 13.99 -7.14 27.23
N PHE A 208 13.41 -8.28 26.83
CA PHE A 208 13.06 -9.40 27.71
C PHE A 208 13.88 -10.64 27.35
N PHE A 209 15.18 -10.48 27.10
CA PHE A 209 16.10 -11.58 26.92
C PHE A 209 17.17 -11.62 28.03
N PRO A 210 17.66 -12.82 28.40
CA PRO A 210 17.15 -14.13 28.01
C PRO A 210 15.86 -14.50 28.76
N TYR A 211 15.07 -15.41 28.19
CA TYR A 211 13.89 -15.98 28.86
C TYR A 211 14.29 -17.19 29.70
N ALA A 212 13.70 -17.31 30.90
CA ALA A 212 13.73 -18.50 31.72
C ALA A 212 12.37 -18.72 32.40
N ASP A 213 11.86 -19.95 32.35
CA ASP A 213 10.63 -20.38 33.05
C ASP A 213 10.90 -21.01 34.42
N GLY A 214 12.17 -21.09 34.83
CA GLY A 214 12.57 -21.54 36.16
C GLY A 214 14.07 -21.37 36.44
N PRO A 215 14.52 -21.64 37.69
CA PRO A 215 15.85 -21.26 38.18
C PRO A 215 17.05 -21.74 37.35
N HIS A 216 16.91 -22.87 36.64
CA HIS A 216 17.98 -23.48 35.84
C HIS A 216 17.52 -23.80 34.42
N GLN A 217 16.52 -23.08 33.92
CA GLN A 217 15.85 -23.33 32.65
C GLN A 217 15.96 -22.11 31.74
N PHE A 218 17.18 -21.67 31.45
CA PHE A 218 17.40 -20.57 30.51
C PHE A 218 17.24 -21.04 29.07
N TRP A 219 16.32 -20.42 28.33
CA TRP A 219 16.03 -20.75 26.94
C TRP A 219 17.03 -20.07 25.99
N THR A 220 18.32 -20.23 26.22
CA THR A 220 19.38 -19.68 25.35
C THR A 220 19.89 -20.70 24.34
N GLY A 221 19.60 -21.99 24.53
CA GLY A 221 20.00 -23.06 23.60
C GLY A 221 19.44 -22.87 22.19
N TYR A 222 18.19 -22.42 22.06
CA TYR A 222 17.55 -22.24 20.76
C TYR A 222 18.19 -21.15 19.90
N PHE A 223 19.03 -20.27 20.48
CA PHE A 223 19.84 -19.31 19.73
C PHE A 223 20.78 -20.01 18.76
N ILE A 224 21.28 -21.21 19.11
CA ILE A 224 22.23 -21.98 18.30
C ILE A 224 21.58 -23.19 17.64
N SER A 225 20.58 -23.83 18.27
CA SER A 225 19.97 -25.07 17.78
C SER A 225 19.62 -25.02 16.29
N ARG A 226 19.90 -26.11 15.56
CA ARG A 226 19.77 -26.21 14.09
C ARG A 226 20.58 -25.12 13.35
N PRO A 227 21.90 -25.03 13.58
CA PRO A 227 22.71 -23.93 13.04
C PRO A 227 22.77 -23.91 11.51
N ASN A 228 22.74 -25.07 10.84
CA ASN A 228 22.71 -25.13 9.37
C ASN A 228 21.45 -24.49 8.78
N LEU A 229 20.29 -24.69 9.43
CA LEU A 229 19.04 -24.05 9.04
C LEU A 229 19.10 -22.52 9.25
N LYS A 230 19.59 -22.09 10.43
CA LYS A 230 19.79 -20.66 10.74
C LYS A 230 20.77 -19.98 9.77
N ALA A 231 21.86 -20.66 9.44
CA ALA A 231 22.85 -20.17 8.47
C ALA A 231 22.24 -20.02 7.08
N GLY A 232 21.35 -20.92 6.67
CA GLY A 232 20.64 -20.82 5.39
C GLY A 232 19.69 -19.63 5.28
N PHE A 233 19.07 -19.19 6.38
CA PHE A 233 18.10 -18.08 6.32
C PHE A 233 18.71 -16.74 5.90
N ARG A 234 19.95 -16.42 6.32
CA ARG A 234 20.55 -15.11 6.01
C ARG A 234 20.85 -14.92 4.51
N PRO A 235 21.57 -15.84 3.83
CA PRO A 235 21.78 -15.76 2.38
C PRO A 235 20.48 -15.83 1.60
N ASN A 236 19.53 -16.68 2.00
CA ASN A 236 18.23 -16.79 1.31
C ASN A 236 17.40 -15.51 1.44
N SER A 237 17.39 -14.87 2.61
CA SER A 237 16.74 -13.57 2.79
C SER A 237 17.42 -12.47 1.97
N HIS A 238 18.76 -12.47 1.88
CA HIS A 238 19.49 -11.55 1.01
C HIS A 238 19.14 -11.77 -0.46
N PHE A 239 19.17 -13.02 -0.92
CA PHE A 239 18.82 -13.38 -2.29
C PHE A 239 17.39 -12.96 -2.62
N TYR A 240 16.42 -13.28 -1.76
CA TYR A 240 15.02 -12.87 -1.90
C TYR A 240 14.88 -11.35 -2.09
N ASN A 241 15.52 -10.55 -1.22
CA ASN A 241 15.50 -9.09 -1.33
C ASN A 241 16.13 -8.60 -2.64
N SER A 242 17.26 -9.20 -3.06
CA SER A 242 17.91 -8.82 -4.32
C SER A 242 17.04 -9.10 -5.55
N VAL A 243 16.25 -10.18 -5.53
CA VAL A 243 15.28 -10.50 -6.58
C VAL A 243 14.13 -9.48 -6.58
N ILE A 244 13.57 -9.15 -5.42
CA ILE A 244 12.51 -8.14 -5.30
C ILE A 244 12.95 -6.79 -5.87
N ILE A 245 14.15 -6.32 -5.53
CA ILE A 245 14.67 -5.03 -6.00
C ILE A 245 14.78 -5.04 -7.53
N LYS A 246 15.34 -6.10 -8.11
CA LYS A 246 15.45 -6.23 -9.58
C LYS A 246 14.09 -6.27 -10.27
N LEU A 247 13.12 -7.01 -9.72
CA LEU A 247 11.77 -7.07 -10.28
C LEU A 247 11.06 -5.72 -10.21
N HIS A 248 11.23 -4.97 -9.13
CA HIS A 248 10.70 -3.60 -9.02
C HIS A 248 11.32 -2.68 -10.09
N GLN A 249 12.63 -2.75 -10.29
CA GLN A 249 13.32 -1.95 -11.31
C GLN A 249 12.83 -2.29 -12.74
N ILE A 250 12.66 -3.58 -13.05
CA ILE A 250 12.12 -4.02 -14.34
C ILE A 250 10.68 -3.50 -14.53
N THR A 251 9.83 -3.65 -13.51
CA THR A 251 8.44 -3.20 -13.56
C THR A 251 8.35 -1.69 -13.77
N TYR A 252 9.15 -0.91 -13.05
CA TYR A 252 9.21 0.53 -13.21
C TYR A 252 9.66 0.94 -14.63
N THR A 253 10.71 0.30 -15.14
CA THR A 253 11.22 0.56 -16.50
C THR A 253 10.16 0.23 -17.56
N TYR A 254 9.40 -0.86 -17.36
CA TYR A 254 8.31 -1.24 -18.26
C TYR A 254 7.15 -0.23 -18.24
N GLN A 255 6.76 0.29 -17.06
CA GLN A 255 5.75 1.34 -16.96
C GLN A 255 6.18 2.62 -17.68
N LEU A 256 7.44 3.03 -17.50
CA LEU A 256 8.01 4.19 -18.19
C LEU A 256 8.01 3.99 -19.71
N TYR A 257 8.41 2.81 -20.19
CA TYR A 257 8.34 2.47 -21.61
C TYR A 257 6.90 2.54 -22.16
N LYS A 258 5.92 2.04 -21.41
CA LYS A 258 4.49 2.10 -21.80
C LYS A 258 4.00 3.54 -21.94
N LEU A 259 4.40 4.44 -21.03
CA LEU A 259 4.09 5.86 -21.09
C LEU A 259 4.71 6.55 -22.32
N ILE A 260 6.01 6.34 -22.56
CA ILE A 260 6.70 6.91 -23.73
C ILE A 260 6.08 6.42 -25.05
N LYS A 261 5.69 5.13 -25.11
CA LYS A 261 5.02 4.57 -26.27
C LYS A 261 3.62 5.18 -26.49
N LEU A 262 2.91 5.52 -25.41
CA LEU A 262 1.62 6.20 -25.48
C LEU A 262 1.79 7.62 -26.03
N GLU A 263 2.73 8.40 -25.47
CA GLU A 263 3.02 9.77 -25.91
C GLU A 263 3.44 9.81 -27.38
N THR A 264 4.35 8.93 -27.79
CA THR A 264 4.78 8.87 -29.20
C THR A 264 3.62 8.52 -30.14
N SER A 265 2.73 7.59 -29.76
CA SER A 265 1.52 7.27 -30.52
C SER A 265 0.58 8.47 -30.68
N VAL A 266 0.38 9.24 -29.61
CA VAL A 266 -0.41 10.49 -29.63
C VAL A 266 0.24 11.50 -30.58
N ILE A 267 1.55 11.71 -30.49
CA ILE A 267 2.30 12.61 -31.38
C ILE A 267 2.15 12.19 -32.85
N TYR A 268 2.30 10.90 -33.16
CA TYR A 268 2.13 10.39 -34.53
C TYR A 268 0.72 10.60 -35.06
N ASN A 269 -0.32 10.36 -34.25
CA ASN A 269 -1.71 10.59 -34.65
C ASN A 269 -2.00 12.08 -34.85
N CYS A 270 -1.49 12.96 -33.99
CA CYS A 270 -1.59 14.41 -34.17
C CYS A 270 -0.90 14.86 -35.46
N LEU A 271 0.33 14.38 -35.74
CA LEU A 271 1.02 14.67 -37.00
C LEU A 271 0.23 14.18 -38.21
N PHE A 272 -0.33 12.97 -38.14
CA PHE A 272 -1.13 12.40 -39.23
C PHE A 272 -2.37 13.25 -39.53
N VAL A 273 -3.06 13.74 -38.50
CA VAL A 273 -4.21 14.65 -38.65
C VAL A 273 -3.77 15.97 -39.28
N VAL A 274 -2.69 16.59 -38.79
CA VAL A 274 -2.18 17.87 -39.33
C VAL A 274 -1.79 17.73 -40.79
N VAL A 275 -1.05 16.68 -41.15
CA VAL A 275 -0.64 16.41 -42.54
C VAL A 275 -1.85 16.16 -43.43
N SER A 276 -2.84 15.40 -42.95
CA SER A 276 -4.08 15.13 -43.70
C SER A 276 -4.89 16.42 -43.95
N ILE A 277 -4.96 17.30 -42.95
CA ILE A 277 -5.58 18.63 -43.10
C ILE A 277 -4.81 19.47 -44.13
N CYS A 278 -3.48 19.53 -44.06
CA CYS A 278 -2.66 20.26 -45.03
C CYS A 278 -2.83 19.75 -46.47
N ILE A 279 -2.92 18.43 -46.68
CA ILE A 279 -3.20 17.83 -47.99
C ILE A 279 -4.62 18.18 -48.48
N PHE A 280 -5.61 18.15 -47.59
CA PHE A 280 -6.98 18.52 -47.94
C PHE A 280 -7.10 19.99 -48.37
N TYR A 281 -6.38 20.90 -47.71
CA TYR A 281 -6.38 22.31 -48.08
C TYR A 281 -5.50 22.62 -49.31
N SER A 282 -4.41 21.90 -49.55
CA SER A 282 -3.58 22.10 -50.76
C SER A 282 -4.22 21.55 -52.03
N THR A 283 -5.10 20.55 -51.92
CA THR A 283 -5.89 20.02 -53.04
C THR A 283 -7.13 20.86 -53.34
N ARG A 284 -7.57 21.71 -52.41
CA ARG A 284 -8.55 22.78 -52.67
C ARG A 284 -7.84 24.05 -53.15
N THR A 285 -7.29 24.01 -54.35
CA THR A 285 -7.01 25.25 -55.07
C THR A 285 -8.33 25.91 -55.43
N LEU A 286 -8.54 27.13 -54.92
CA LEU A 286 -9.57 28.03 -55.43
C LEU A 286 -9.35 28.22 -56.94
N PRO A 287 -10.39 28.15 -57.78
CA PRO A 287 -10.24 28.27 -59.22
C PRO A 287 -9.79 29.69 -59.55
N GLY A 288 -8.53 29.82 -60.00
CA GLY A 288 -8.01 31.06 -60.55
C GLY A 288 -6.67 31.48 -59.96
N HIS A 289 -5.61 30.71 -60.22
CA HIS A 289 -4.31 31.23 -60.69
C HIS A 289 -3.39 30.05 -61.00
N GLY A 290 -2.84 30.05 -62.22
CA GLY A 290 -2.07 28.94 -62.76
C GLY A 290 -0.67 28.86 -62.17
N ALA A 291 -0.38 27.76 -61.48
CA ALA A 291 0.97 27.20 -61.36
C ALA A 291 0.84 25.67 -61.33
N ARG A 292 1.32 25.00 -62.39
CA ARG A 292 1.38 23.54 -62.47
C ARG A 292 2.49 23.03 -61.54
N CYS A 293 2.13 22.40 -60.42
CA CYS A 293 3.05 21.51 -59.69
C CYS A 293 2.84 20.07 -60.20
N GLN A 294 3.72 19.62 -61.08
CA GLN A 294 3.75 18.26 -61.60
C GLN A 294 4.46 17.36 -60.59
N TRP A 295 3.71 16.53 -59.86
CA TRP A 295 4.28 15.48 -59.01
C TRP A 295 4.76 14.32 -59.90
N LEU A 296 6.08 14.18 -60.04
CA LEU A 296 6.71 12.96 -60.55
C LEU A 296 6.69 11.89 -59.44
N LEU A 297 5.65 11.06 -59.43
CA LEU A 297 5.66 9.78 -58.74
C LEU A 297 6.45 8.77 -59.59
N SER A 298 7.78 8.82 -59.53
CA SER A 298 8.64 7.71 -59.95
C SER A 298 9.15 6.98 -58.72
N GLY A 299 8.44 5.94 -58.30
CA GLY A 299 8.83 5.13 -57.15
C GLY A 299 7.78 4.07 -56.82
N GLN A 300 7.68 3.03 -57.64
CA GLN A 300 7.13 1.75 -57.22
C GLN A 300 8.01 1.19 -56.09
N ALA A 301 7.66 1.47 -54.85
CA ALA A 301 8.04 0.64 -53.71
C ALA A 301 6.76 -0.02 -53.21
N SER A 302 6.60 -1.29 -53.56
CA SER A 302 5.47 -2.10 -53.13
C SER A 302 5.41 -2.16 -51.60
N LYS A 303 4.19 -2.17 -51.05
CA LYS A 303 3.86 -2.32 -49.61
C LYS A 303 4.49 -3.56 -48.93
N ASN A 304 5.22 -4.40 -49.65
CA ASN A 304 5.78 -5.66 -49.16
C ASN A 304 7.25 -5.58 -48.71
N THR A 305 7.98 -4.48 -48.92
CA THR A 305 9.42 -4.41 -48.55
C THR A 305 9.71 -3.84 -47.16
N LEU A 306 8.74 -3.19 -46.49
CA LEU A 306 8.93 -2.69 -45.12
C LEU A 306 8.59 -3.75 -44.04
N ILE A 307 7.76 -4.75 -44.39
CA ILE A 307 7.34 -5.82 -43.46
C ILE A 307 8.36 -6.97 -43.40
N GLN A 308 9.22 -7.14 -44.42
CA GLN A 308 10.26 -8.18 -44.40
C GLN A 308 11.58 -7.78 -43.74
N ARG A 309 11.86 -6.49 -43.50
CA ARG A 309 13.10 -6.05 -42.84
C ARG A 309 13.03 -5.98 -41.31
N THR A 310 11.85 -5.85 -40.73
CA THR A 310 11.66 -5.89 -39.26
C THR A 310 11.64 -7.30 -38.70
N ASN A 311 11.24 -8.31 -39.48
CA ASN A 311 11.17 -9.70 -39.02
C ASN A 311 12.53 -10.45 -39.05
N ASN A 312 13.55 -9.93 -39.75
CA ASN A 312 14.87 -10.57 -39.84
C ASN A 312 15.93 -9.99 -38.88
N MET A 313 15.63 -8.95 -38.11
CA MET A 313 16.56 -8.42 -37.08
C MET A 313 16.38 -9.07 -35.69
N ALA A 314 15.43 -10.00 -35.54
CA ALA A 314 15.16 -10.69 -34.28
C ALA A 314 15.87 -12.07 -34.15
N LYS A 315 16.81 -12.42 -35.03
CA LYS A 315 17.43 -13.75 -35.03
C LYS A 315 18.95 -13.86 -34.94
N ASP A 316 19.72 -12.77 -34.99
CA ASP A 316 21.19 -12.88 -34.90
C ASP A 316 21.78 -12.09 -33.73
N ASN A 317 22.02 -12.80 -32.62
CA ASN A 317 22.84 -12.35 -31.50
C ASN A 317 24.33 -12.38 -31.90
N LYS A 318 24.85 -11.30 -32.50
CA LYS A 318 26.30 -10.99 -32.48
C LYS A 318 26.55 -9.48 -32.47
N PRO A 319 27.46 -8.97 -31.62
CA PRO A 319 27.83 -7.56 -31.64
C PRO A 319 28.79 -7.32 -32.81
N THR A 320 28.43 -6.41 -33.72
CA THR A 320 29.36 -5.92 -34.73
C THR A 320 29.39 -4.39 -34.74
N THR A 321 30.61 -3.90 -34.57
CA THR A 321 31.09 -2.53 -34.73
C THR A 321 30.88 -2.01 -36.15
N THR A 322 30.50 -0.73 -36.31
CA THR A 322 30.78 0.11 -37.51
C THR A 322 30.38 1.57 -37.18
N GLN A 323 31.32 2.52 -37.17
CA GLN A 323 31.78 3.41 -38.27
C GLN A 323 30.72 4.46 -38.72
N PRO A 324 31.08 5.74 -38.85
CA PRO A 324 30.14 6.86 -38.99
C PRO A 324 29.54 6.97 -40.40
N ILE A 325 28.27 7.38 -40.45
CA ILE A 325 27.52 7.59 -41.70
C ILE A 325 27.89 8.96 -42.31
N ASN A 326 28.16 8.92 -43.61
CA ASN A 326 28.60 10.01 -44.49
C ASN A 326 27.56 11.17 -44.57
N SER A 327 28.02 12.41 -44.39
CA SER A 327 27.24 13.65 -44.20
C SER A 327 26.55 14.22 -45.45
N ASN A 328 26.51 13.51 -46.58
CA ASN A 328 26.02 14.06 -47.85
C ASN A 328 24.56 13.72 -48.22
N VAL A 329 23.81 12.99 -47.37
CA VAL A 329 22.39 12.68 -47.63
C VAL A 329 21.43 13.62 -46.87
N VAL A 330 21.88 14.20 -45.75
CA VAL A 330 21.06 15.11 -44.92
C VAL A 330 20.94 16.51 -45.57
N SER A 331 21.93 16.91 -46.37
CA SER A 331 22.00 18.22 -47.02
C SER A 331 21.01 18.39 -48.17
N GLY A 332 20.55 17.30 -48.80
CA GLY A 332 19.63 17.34 -49.94
C GLY A 332 18.17 17.58 -49.57
N VAL A 333 17.74 17.18 -48.37
CA VAL A 333 16.34 17.31 -47.93
C VAL A 333 16.05 18.69 -47.33
N PHE A 334 17.03 19.31 -46.67
CA PHE A 334 16.91 20.66 -46.14
C PHE A 334 16.97 21.76 -47.21
N GLY A 335 17.66 21.51 -48.34
CA GLY A 335 17.80 22.50 -49.43
C GLY A 335 16.51 22.80 -50.19
N CYS A 336 15.59 21.83 -50.32
CA CYS A 336 14.32 22.03 -51.04
C CYS A 336 13.22 22.71 -50.19
N LEU A 337 13.32 22.66 -48.86
CA LEU A 337 12.34 23.29 -47.96
C LEU A 337 12.55 24.80 -47.84
N TRP A 338 13.76 25.32 -48.11
CA TRP A 338 14.04 26.73 -47.90
C TRP A 338 13.51 27.66 -49.02
N SER A 339 13.42 27.15 -50.26
CA SER A 339 12.99 27.97 -51.41
C SER A 339 11.48 28.05 -51.61
N CYS A 340 10.66 27.27 -50.89
CA CYS A 340 9.19 27.38 -50.93
C CYS A 340 8.61 28.31 -49.84
N CYS A 341 9.44 28.78 -48.89
CA CYS A 341 8.96 29.55 -47.73
C CYS A 341 8.67 31.03 -48.00
N PHE A 342 8.95 31.56 -49.19
CA PHE A 342 8.82 33.01 -49.44
C PHE A 342 7.40 33.50 -49.79
N TRP A 343 6.40 32.63 -49.86
CA TRP A 343 5.00 33.00 -50.17
C TRP A 343 3.94 32.50 -49.16
N TRP A 344 4.36 32.06 -47.96
CA TRP A 344 3.47 31.38 -47.01
C TRP A 344 3.55 31.91 -45.56
N PHE A 345 3.87 33.19 -45.37
CA PHE A 345 4.06 33.80 -44.04
C PHE A 345 2.79 33.88 -43.17
N GLY A 346 1.57 33.73 -43.72
CA GLY A 346 0.33 33.75 -42.93
C GLY A 346 -0.08 32.41 -42.31
N TYR A 347 0.25 31.29 -42.94
CA TYR A 347 -0.18 29.95 -42.50
C TYR A 347 0.76 29.32 -41.47
N PHE A 348 2.03 29.73 -41.45
CA PHE A 348 3.02 29.25 -40.48
C PHE A 348 2.69 29.71 -39.06
N GLY A 349 2.07 30.89 -38.89
CA GLY A 349 1.64 31.38 -37.58
C GLY A 349 0.54 30.52 -36.95
N CYS A 350 -0.45 30.08 -37.73
CA CYS A 350 -1.54 29.21 -37.24
C CYS A 350 -1.07 27.78 -36.95
N LEU A 351 -0.16 27.23 -37.77
CA LEU A 351 0.40 25.89 -37.55
C LEU A 351 1.37 25.87 -36.36
N LEU A 352 2.19 26.91 -36.18
CA LEU A 352 3.06 27.07 -35.02
C LEU A 352 2.24 27.28 -33.74
N TRP A 353 1.14 28.04 -33.82
CA TRP A 353 0.21 28.22 -32.70
C TRP A 353 -0.52 26.91 -32.34
N LEU A 354 -1.02 26.14 -33.32
CA LEU A 354 -1.58 24.80 -33.07
C LEU A 354 -0.55 23.84 -32.46
N PHE A 355 0.70 23.88 -32.94
CA PHE A 355 1.78 23.07 -32.39
C PHE A 355 2.11 23.47 -30.94
N LEU A 356 2.16 24.78 -30.65
CA LEU A 356 2.42 25.32 -29.32
C LEU A 356 1.24 25.11 -28.35
N VAL A 357 -0.01 25.19 -28.82
CA VAL A 357 -1.22 24.91 -28.02
C VAL A 357 -1.31 23.43 -27.70
N CYS A 358 -1.02 22.54 -28.65
CA CYS A 358 -0.91 21.10 -28.38
C CYS A 358 0.24 20.78 -27.41
N PHE A 359 1.38 21.47 -27.51
CA PHE A 359 2.52 21.28 -26.61
C PHE A 359 2.26 21.83 -25.18
N ALA A 360 1.54 22.94 -25.07
CA ALA A 360 1.14 23.52 -23.78
C ALA A 360 0.06 22.68 -23.08
N ALA A 361 -0.91 22.12 -23.83
CA ALA A 361 -1.94 21.24 -23.29
C ALA A 361 -1.36 19.89 -22.79
N LEU A 362 -0.27 19.40 -23.38
CA LEU A 362 0.39 18.15 -22.99
C LEU A 362 1.38 18.31 -21.83
N SER A 363 1.87 19.52 -21.53
CA SER A 363 2.82 19.79 -20.44
C SER A 363 2.17 20.23 -19.12
N GLY A 364 0.84 20.32 -19.05
CA GLY A 364 0.10 20.65 -17.84
C GLY A 364 0.22 22.12 -17.37
N GLY A 365 0.74 23.02 -18.19
CA GLY A 365 0.89 24.44 -17.86
C GLY A 365 -0.35 25.28 -18.22
N GLN A 366 -0.79 26.16 -17.30
CA GLN A 366 -1.86 27.13 -17.54
C GLN A 366 -1.48 28.12 -18.66
N ALA A 367 -2.26 28.16 -19.73
CA ALA A 367 -1.99 28.93 -20.96
C ALA A 367 -2.48 30.39 -20.92
N ASP A 368 -2.82 30.95 -19.76
CA ASP A 368 -3.52 32.24 -19.66
C ASP A 368 -2.64 33.48 -19.43
N GLN A 369 -1.30 33.38 -19.47
CA GLN A 369 -0.43 34.53 -19.13
C GLN A 369 0.62 34.96 -20.17
N LEU A 370 0.54 34.49 -21.42
CA LEU A 370 1.44 34.97 -22.47
C LEU A 370 0.63 35.44 -23.67
N PHE A 371 0.80 36.73 -24.01
CA PHE A 371 0.36 37.47 -25.21
C PHE A 371 -0.92 38.32 -25.10
N GLU A 372 -0.74 39.60 -24.70
CA GLU A 372 -1.67 40.69 -25.03
C GLU A 372 -1.53 41.09 -26.51
N TRP A 373 -2.66 41.31 -27.20
CA TRP A 373 -2.72 41.77 -28.59
C TRP A 373 -2.61 43.30 -28.70
N PRO A 374 -1.90 43.88 -29.69
CA PRO A 374 -2.12 45.28 -30.07
C PRO A 374 -3.41 45.38 -30.90
N VAL A 375 -4.34 46.21 -30.42
CA VAL A 375 -5.61 46.55 -31.08
C VAL A 375 -5.34 47.44 -32.30
N CYS A 376 -5.49 46.89 -33.51
CA CYS A 376 -5.51 47.69 -34.74
C CYS A 376 -6.94 48.20 -35.02
N LYS A 377 -7.16 49.52 -34.86
CA LYS A 377 -8.36 50.21 -35.38
C LYS A 377 -8.33 50.30 -36.92
N PRO A 378 -9.47 50.15 -37.61
CA PRO A 378 -9.51 50.26 -39.06
C PRO A 378 -9.51 51.73 -39.50
N ARG A 379 -8.68 52.07 -40.51
CA ARG A 379 -8.86 53.29 -41.29
C ARG A 379 -9.61 52.92 -42.57
N ALA A 380 -10.77 53.55 -42.75
CA ALA A 380 -11.68 53.33 -43.85
C ALA A 380 -11.12 53.84 -45.18
N GLY A 381 -11.44 53.12 -46.27
CA GLY A 381 -11.49 53.69 -47.61
C GLY A 381 -10.93 52.80 -48.70
N ALA A 382 -11.79 51.94 -49.26
CA ALA A 382 -12.11 51.81 -50.69
C ALA A 382 -12.31 50.35 -51.14
N PHE A 383 -13.59 50.03 -51.41
CA PHE A 383 -14.13 48.92 -52.23
C PHE A 383 -13.76 47.48 -51.85
N GLY A 384 -14.68 46.53 -51.66
CA GLY A 384 -16.13 46.53 -51.83
C GLY A 384 -16.67 45.10 -51.62
N ARG A 385 -17.88 45.03 -51.02
CA ARG A 385 -18.90 43.96 -51.00
C ARG A 385 -18.48 42.48 -51.12
N GLY A 386 -19.01 41.68 -50.19
CA GLY A 386 -19.70 40.44 -50.56
C GLY A 386 -19.57 39.28 -49.58
N HIS A 387 -20.71 38.93 -48.96
CA HIS A 387 -21.05 37.63 -48.36
C HIS A 387 -20.26 37.16 -47.13
N GLY A 388 -20.89 37.37 -45.98
CA GLY A 388 -20.53 36.75 -44.72
C GLY A 388 -21.16 35.38 -44.50
N LEU A 389 -20.80 34.85 -43.32
CA LEU A 389 -21.48 33.81 -42.55
C LEU A 389 -21.52 32.42 -43.21
N ASN A 390 -20.60 31.53 -42.82
CA ASN A 390 -20.83 30.08 -42.64
C ASN A 390 -19.56 29.27 -42.25
N SER A 391 -18.37 29.87 -42.17
CA SER A 391 -17.13 29.15 -41.83
C SER A 391 -16.77 29.13 -40.33
N ALA A 392 -17.29 30.08 -39.54
CA ALA A 392 -16.92 30.21 -38.13
C ALA A 392 -17.61 29.16 -37.24
N THR A 393 -18.87 28.81 -37.51
CA THR A 393 -19.67 27.88 -36.70
C THR A 393 -19.21 26.43 -36.82
N ALA A 394 -18.70 25.99 -37.98
CA ALA A 394 -18.19 24.63 -38.16
C ALA A 394 -16.84 24.38 -37.47
N ALA A 395 -16.01 25.43 -37.34
CA ALA A 395 -14.72 25.34 -36.67
C ALA A 395 -14.90 25.17 -35.14
N THR A 396 -15.86 25.88 -34.54
CA THR A 396 -16.09 25.82 -33.09
C THR A 396 -16.63 24.47 -32.62
N THR A 397 -17.52 23.82 -33.39
CA THR A 397 -18.11 22.51 -33.04
C THR A 397 -17.11 21.36 -33.16
N THR A 398 -16.18 21.44 -34.12
CA THR A 398 -15.15 20.42 -34.32
C THR A 398 -14.08 20.48 -33.22
N ILE A 399 -13.77 21.68 -32.73
CA ILE A 399 -12.81 21.91 -31.63
C ILE A 399 -13.36 21.43 -30.29
N THR A 400 -14.65 21.64 -30.02
CA THR A 400 -15.29 21.15 -28.78
C THR A 400 -15.34 19.62 -28.74
N THR A 401 -15.58 18.97 -29.88
CA THR A 401 -15.65 17.49 -29.97
C THR A 401 -14.28 16.82 -29.76
N LEU A 402 -13.20 17.45 -30.24
CA LEU A 402 -11.83 16.97 -30.05
C LEU A 402 -11.32 17.15 -28.61
N ALA A 403 -11.73 18.22 -27.92
CA ALA A 403 -11.40 18.44 -26.52
C ALA A 403 -12.06 17.42 -25.57
N THR A 404 -13.28 16.96 -25.90
CA THR A 404 -13.98 15.91 -25.13
C THR A 404 -13.34 14.53 -25.31
N ILE A 405 -12.82 14.21 -26.51
CA ILE A 405 -12.12 12.94 -26.77
C ILE A 405 -10.78 12.87 -26.03
N ALA A 406 -10.07 14.00 -25.94
CA ALA A 406 -8.78 14.09 -25.23
C ALA A 406 -8.92 13.91 -23.71
N THR A 407 -10.03 14.36 -23.10
CA THR A 407 -10.29 14.24 -21.66
C THR A 407 -10.77 12.84 -21.24
N THR A 408 -11.39 12.07 -22.13
CA THR A 408 -11.76 10.66 -21.87
C THR A 408 -10.60 9.67 -22.02
N ALA A 409 -9.49 10.06 -22.67
CA ALA A 409 -8.33 9.18 -22.89
C ALA A 409 -7.32 9.19 -21.71
N THR A 410 -7.54 10.04 -20.71
CA THR A 410 -6.68 10.22 -19.51
C THR A 410 -7.27 9.62 -18.22
N ALA A 411 -8.34 8.82 -18.31
CA ALA A 411 -8.92 8.10 -17.16
C ALA A 411 -8.50 6.62 -17.13
#